data_AF-A0A967WBB4-F1
#
_entry.id   AF-A0A967WBB4-F1
#
_cell.length_a   1.000
_cell.length_b   1.000
_cell.length_c   1.000
_cell.angle_alpha   90.00
_cell.angle_beta   90.00
_cell.angle_gamma   90.00
#
_symmetry.space_group_name_H-M   'P 1'
#
loop_
_entity.id
_entity.type
_entity.pdbx_description
1 polymer ?
#
loop_
_entity_poly.entity_id
_entity_poly.type
_entity_poly.pdbx_seq_one_letter_code
_entity_poly.pdbx_strand_id
1 'polypeptide(L)'
;DRGVGELLVGLNFGVLMTLGAYYVQARHLDWEPLLAALPVMFLIMAVLYVNEFPDYEADKAVGKATLVVRLGRERAVPGYIAIISATYLALGLGAWSGAISPYAALGLLSLPLALKGVRYARAYYERPFELAPANVSTIMAHLITGALLVAGYTLERLGLRGLLGLLPLGGATGLIIWWLHRHIEGQKRAFTELRERIS
;
A
#
# COMPACT_ATOMS: atom_id res chain seq x y z
N ASP A 1 -19.13 8.03 8.71
CA ASP A 1 -17.96 7.46 9.43
C ASP A 1 -17.38 8.42 10.45
N ARG A 2 -16.81 7.90 11.54
CA ARG A 2 -16.29 8.68 12.68
C ARG A 2 -14.81 9.10 12.56
N GLY A 3 -14.19 8.98 11.37
CA GLY A 3 -12.76 9.28 11.17
C GLY A 3 -11.81 8.25 11.80
N VAL A 4 -12.28 7.00 11.93
CA VAL A 4 -11.50 5.82 12.35
C VAL A 4 -11.42 4.76 11.24
N GLY A 5 -11.96 5.07 10.07
CA GLY A 5 -12.11 4.10 8.98
C GLY A 5 -10.75 3.64 8.47
N GLU A 6 -9.80 4.56 8.35
CA GLU A 6 -8.45 4.33 7.88
C GLU A 6 -7.72 3.35 8.79
N LEU A 7 -7.84 3.53 10.11
CA LEU A 7 -7.28 2.61 11.11
C LEU A 7 -7.94 1.23 11.01
N LEU A 8 -9.26 1.16 10.90
CA LEU A 8 -9.98 -0.12 10.78
C LEU A 8 -9.60 -0.86 9.49
N VAL A 9 -9.49 -0.15 8.37
CA VAL A 9 -9.07 -0.74 7.09
C VAL A 9 -7.60 -1.17 7.19
N GLY A 10 -6.73 -0.37 7.78
CA GLY A 10 -5.34 -0.75 8.07
C GLY A 10 -5.25 -2.03 8.92
N LEU A 11 -6.03 -2.13 10.00
CA LEU A 11 -6.04 -3.31 10.87
C LEU A 11 -6.55 -4.55 10.12
N ASN A 12 -7.60 -4.41 9.31
CA ASN A 12 -8.15 -5.53 8.56
C ASN A 12 -7.20 -6.02 7.46
N PHE A 13 -6.75 -5.13 6.58
CA PHE A 13 -5.95 -5.49 5.41
C PHE A 13 -4.45 -5.58 5.69
N GLY A 14 -3.95 -4.94 6.74
CA GLY A 14 -2.58 -5.10 7.21
C GLY A 14 -2.48 -6.27 8.19
N VAL A 15 -2.96 -6.06 9.41
CA VAL A 15 -2.71 -7.01 10.52
C VAL A 15 -3.51 -8.30 10.38
N LEU A 16 -4.84 -8.23 10.27
CA LEU A 16 -5.69 -9.42 10.29
C LEU A 16 -5.45 -10.31 9.06
N MET A 17 -5.27 -9.72 7.88
CA MET A 17 -4.97 -10.48 6.67
C MET A 17 -3.62 -11.22 6.77
N THR A 18 -2.56 -10.55 7.24
CA THR A 18 -1.25 -11.18 7.44
C THR A 18 -1.28 -12.26 8.51
N LEU A 19 -1.87 -11.99 9.67
CA LEU A 19 -1.98 -12.96 10.75
C LEU A 19 -2.88 -14.14 10.39
N GLY A 20 -3.97 -13.90 9.66
CA GLY A 20 -4.86 -14.96 9.16
C GLY A 20 -4.12 -15.89 8.19
N ALA A 21 -3.38 -15.31 7.22
CA ALA A 21 -2.56 -16.07 6.30
C ALA A 21 -1.47 -16.88 7.03
N TYR A 22 -0.82 -16.29 8.03
CA TYR A 22 0.16 -16.96 8.86
C TYR A 22 -0.46 -18.11 9.65
N TYR A 23 -1.57 -17.88 10.35
CA TYR A 23 -2.24 -18.87 11.20
C TYR A 23 -2.70 -20.10 10.41
N VAL A 24 -3.21 -19.92 9.19
CA VAL A 24 -3.62 -21.04 8.32
C VAL A 24 -2.42 -21.95 7.99
N GLN A 25 -1.23 -21.39 7.83
CA GLN A 25 -0.01 -22.11 7.48
C GLN A 25 0.73 -22.68 8.70
N ALA A 26 0.93 -21.86 9.73
CA ALA A 26 1.74 -22.17 10.91
C ALA A 26 0.93 -22.84 12.04
N ARG A 27 -0.39 -22.71 12.03
CA ARG A 27 -1.32 -23.27 13.04
C ARG A 27 -1.12 -22.72 14.46
N HIS A 28 -0.40 -21.60 14.60
CA HIS A 28 -0.33 -20.78 15.81
C HIS A 28 -0.20 -19.29 15.44
N LEU A 29 -0.18 -18.42 16.44
CA LEU A 29 0.11 -17.00 16.30
C LEU A 29 1.47 -16.70 16.91
N ASP A 30 2.21 -15.82 16.25
CA ASP A 30 3.52 -15.35 16.69
C ASP A 30 3.60 -13.82 16.65
N TRP A 31 4.57 -13.27 17.37
CA TRP A 31 4.77 -11.83 17.46
C TRP A 31 5.45 -11.24 16.21
N GLU A 32 6.37 -11.98 15.60
CA GLU A 32 7.06 -11.55 14.39
C GLU A 32 6.12 -11.20 13.23
N PRO A 33 5.16 -12.05 12.80
CA PRO A 33 4.25 -11.71 11.70
C PRO A 33 3.33 -10.53 12.04
N LEU A 34 3.00 -10.32 13.31
CA LEU A 34 2.28 -9.12 13.76
C LEU A 34 3.12 -7.86 13.53
N LEU A 35 4.38 -7.88 13.97
CA LEU A 35 5.30 -6.75 13.81
C LEU A 35 5.62 -6.49 12.33
N ALA A 36 5.78 -7.55 11.53
CA ALA A 36 6.01 -7.47 10.10
C ALA A 36 4.81 -6.87 9.33
N ALA A 37 3.59 -6.99 9.88
CA ALA A 37 2.39 -6.40 9.31
C ALA A 37 2.25 -4.89 9.58
N LEU A 38 2.92 -4.34 10.61
CA LEU A 38 2.76 -2.93 11.00
C LEU A 38 3.13 -1.94 9.88
N PRO A 39 4.27 -2.08 9.17
CA PRO A 39 4.59 -1.19 8.05
C PRO A 39 3.55 -1.24 6.93
N VAL A 40 3.01 -2.42 6.64
CA VAL A 40 1.98 -2.61 5.61
C VAL A 40 0.67 -1.95 6.03
N MET A 41 0.26 -2.14 7.29
CA MET A 41 -0.88 -1.47 7.90
C MET A 41 -0.75 0.05 7.80
N PHE A 42 0.37 0.61 8.24
CA PHE A 42 0.59 2.06 8.21
C PHE A 42 0.58 2.61 6.77
N LEU A 43 1.15 1.88 5.80
CA LEU A 43 1.10 2.29 4.40
C LEU A 43 -0.31 2.24 3.80
N ILE A 44 -1.14 1.25 4.15
CA ILE A 44 -2.55 1.21 3.77
C ILE A 44 -3.28 2.42 4.36
N MET A 45 -3.07 2.71 5.64
CA MET A 45 -3.62 3.90 6.28
C MET A 45 -3.17 5.17 5.56
N ALA A 46 -1.88 5.28 5.19
CA ALA A 46 -1.34 6.43 4.49
C ALA A 46 -1.98 6.62 3.11
N VAL A 47 -2.23 5.54 2.36
CA VAL A 47 -2.91 5.58 1.05
C VAL A 47 -4.33 6.13 1.19
N LEU A 48 -5.09 5.66 2.18
CA LEU A 48 -6.44 6.16 2.42
C LEU A 48 -6.41 7.62 2.86
N TYR A 49 -5.55 7.93 3.82
CA TYR A 49 -5.45 9.25 4.42
C TYR A 49 -5.07 10.34 3.41
N VAL A 50 -4.13 10.04 2.49
CA VAL A 50 -3.73 11.00 1.45
C VAL A 50 -4.81 11.18 0.37
N ASN A 51 -5.65 10.18 0.16
CA ASN A 51 -6.79 10.26 -0.76
C ASN A 51 -7.93 11.13 -0.22
N GLU A 52 -8.03 11.32 1.09
CA GLU A 52 -9.03 12.20 1.70
C GLU A 52 -8.76 13.70 1.47
N PHE A 53 -7.54 14.10 1.09
CA PHE A 53 -7.23 15.50 0.85
C PHE A 53 -7.91 16.07 -0.41
N PRO A 54 -7.79 15.44 -1.59
CA PRO A 54 -8.57 15.84 -2.77
C PRO A 54 -10.09 15.81 -2.53
N ASP A 55 -10.56 14.82 -1.78
CA ASP A 55 -11.99 14.56 -1.56
C ASP A 55 -12.60 15.45 -0.47
N TYR A 56 -11.81 16.28 0.22
CA TYR A 56 -12.23 17.07 1.38
C TYR A 56 -13.54 17.86 1.18
N GLU A 57 -13.67 18.62 0.09
CA GLU A 57 -14.89 19.43 -0.15
C GLU A 57 -16.10 18.55 -0.46
N ALA A 58 -15.91 17.49 -1.24
CA ALA A 58 -16.98 16.55 -1.59
C ALA A 58 -17.47 15.78 -0.34
N ASP A 59 -16.54 15.26 0.45
CA ASP A 59 -16.82 14.53 1.69
C ASP A 59 -17.49 15.43 2.73
N LYS A 60 -17.03 16.68 2.86
CA LYS A 60 -17.66 17.68 3.73
C LYS A 60 -19.08 18.01 3.30
N ALA A 61 -19.33 18.16 1.99
CA ALA A 61 -20.66 18.50 1.46
C ALA A 61 -21.71 17.40 1.73
N VAL A 62 -21.31 16.13 1.75
CA VAL A 62 -22.19 15.00 2.04
C VAL A 62 -22.21 14.59 3.52
N GLY A 63 -21.55 15.37 4.40
CA GLY A 63 -21.53 15.13 5.84
C GLY A 63 -20.67 13.96 6.30
N LYS A 64 -19.71 13.49 5.48
CA LYS A 64 -18.72 12.52 5.95
C LYS A 64 -17.76 13.20 6.94
N ALA A 65 -17.56 12.59 8.09
CA ALA A 65 -16.64 13.07 9.11
C ALA A 65 -15.30 12.31 9.07
N THR A 66 -14.65 12.31 7.90
CA THR A 66 -13.29 11.76 7.73
C THR A 66 -12.29 12.53 8.61
N LEU A 67 -11.13 11.94 8.89
CA LEU A 67 -10.18 12.59 9.80
C LEU A 67 -9.64 13.89 9.18
N VAL A 68 -9.44 13.92 7.86
CA VAL A 68 -9.07 15.16 7.14
C VAL A 68 -10.18 16.21 7.20
N VAL A 69 -11.46 15.84 7.06
CA VAL A 69 -12.59 16.77 7.20
C VAL A 69 -12.66 17.36 8.62
N ARG A 70 -12.44 16.53 9.64
CA ARG A 70 -12.50 16.96 11.06
C ARG A 70 -11.35 17.88 11.46
N LEU A 71 -10.13 17.59 11.00
CA LEU A 71 -8.95 18.38 11.35
C LEU A 71 -8.80 19.64 10.47
N GLY A 72 -9.30 19.57 9.23
CA GLY A 72 -8.96 20.50 8.17
C GLY A 72 -7.68 20.06 7.44
N ARG A 73 -7.58 20.37 6.15
CA ARG A 73 -6.49 19.93 5.26
C ARG A 73 -5.10 20.29 5.81
N GLU A 74 -4.91 21.52 6.27
CA GLU A 74 -3.61 21.96 6.82
C GLU A 74 -3.19 21.14 8.06
N ARG A 75 -4.10 20.97 9.03
CA ARG A 75 -3.81 20.23 10.28
C ARG A 75 -3.78 18.72 10.10
N ALA A 76 -4.27 18.22 8.96
CA ALA A 76 -4.16 16.81 8.59
C ALA A 76 -2.76 16.44 8.07
N VAL A 77 -2.00 17.38 7.51
CA VAL A 77 -0.66 17.10 6.96
C VAL A 77 0.29 16.45 7.99
N PRO A 78 0.39 16.93 9.26
CA PRO A 78 1.15 16.25 10.30
C PRO A 78 0.72 14.80 10.56
N GLY A 79 -0.58 14.51 10.46
CA GLY A 79 -1.11 13.14 10.62
C GLY A 79 -0.58 12.20 9.54
N TYR A 80 -0.63 12.64 8.28
CA TYR A 80 -0.03 11.89 7.17
C TYR A 80 1.46 11.61 7.39
N ILE A 81 2.21 12.62 7.85
CA ILE A 81 3.64 12.49 8.13
C ILE A 81 3.89 11.52 9.28
N ALA A 82 3.09 11.57 10.35
CA ALA A 82 3.21 10.65 11.47
C ALA A 82 3.02 9.19 11.04
N ILE A 83 2.06 8.91 10.15
CA ILE A 83 1.83 7.57 9.60
C ILE A 83 3.03 7.09 8.78
N ILE A 84 3.57 7.97 7.91
CA ILE A 84 4.77 7.66 7.13
C ILE A 84 5.97 7.42 8.06
N SER A 85 6.19 8.27 9.07
CA SER A 85 7.25 8.08 10.05
C SER A 85 7.09 6.76 10.82
N ALA A 86 5.87 6.43 11.27
CA ALA A 86 5.58 5.17 11.96
C ALA A 86 5.90 3.95 11.08
N THR A 87 5.61 4.02 9.79
CA THR A 87 5.98 2.97 8.81
C THR A 87 7.47 2.67 8.83
N TYR A 88 8.30 3.68 8.61
CA TYR A 88 9.74 3.48 8.44
C TYR A 88 10.46 3.27 9.79
N LEU A 89 9.91 3.80 10.89
CA LEU A 89 10.37 3.45 12.23
C LEU A 89 10.07 1.98 12.56
N ALA A 90 8.87 1.49 12.26
CA ALA A 90 8.53 0.08 12.47
C ALA A 90 9.43 -0.86 11.66
N LEU A 91 9.68 -0.54 10.38
CA LEU A 91 10.64 -1.29 9.54
C LEU A 91 12.05 -1.25 10.11
N GLY A 92 12.57 -0.05 10.36
CA GLY A 92 13.96 0.14 10.78
C GLY A 92 14.24 -0.46 12.14
N LEU A 93 13.40 -0.16 13.14
CA LEU A 93 13.56 -0.68 14.50
C LEU A 93 13.31 -2.19 14.55
N GLY A 94 12.31 -2.69 13.80
CA GLY A 94 12.03 -4.12 13.74
C GLY A 94 13.23 -4.90 13.19
N ALA A 95 13.77 -4.47 12.04
CA ALA A 95 14.91 -5.12 11.41
C ALA A 95 16.19 -4.98 12.26
N TRP A 96 16.43 -3.81 12.84
CA TRP A 96 17.62 -3.55 13.67
C TRP A 96 17.62 -4.34 14.98
N SER A 97 16.47 -4.44 15.64
CA SER A 97 16.33 -5.19 16.91
C SER A 97 16.26 -6.70 16.73
N GLY A 98 16.10 -7.20 15.49
CA GLY A 98 15.84 -8.61 15.21
C GLY A 98 14.42 -9.06 15.56
N ALA A 99 13.49 -8.12 15.80
CA ALA A 99 12.09 -8.44 16.08
C ALA A 99 11.31 -8.86 14.81
N ILE A 100 11.84 -8.51 13.65
CA ILE A 100 11.50 -9.06 12.33
C ILE A 100 12.80 -9.37 11.58
N SER A 101 12.70 -10.15 10.50
CA SER A 101 13.81 -10.38 9.56
C SER A 101 14.71 -9.15 9.35
N PRO A 102 16.04 -9.25 9.48
CA PRO A 102 16.94 -8.15 9.17
C PRO A 102 16.87 -7.74 7.68
N TYR A 103 16.49 -8.68 6.79
CA TYR A 103 16.27 -8.40 5.37
C TYR A 103 15.01 -7.58 5.11
N ALA A 104 14.11 -7.41 6.10
CA ALA A 104 13.01 -6.45 6.02
C ALA A 104 13.49 -5.01 5.84
N ALA A 105 14.75 -4.70 6.21
CA ALA A 105 15.39 -3.42 5.95
C ALA A 105 15.45 -3.06 4.46
N LEU A 106 15.34 -4.03 3.54
CA LEU A 106 15.17 -3.76 2.11
C LEU A 106 13.97 -2.86 1.84
N GLY A 107 12.89 -2.97 2.63
CA GLY A 107 11.72 -2.10 2.53
C GLY A 107 12.04 -0.61 2.67
N LEU A 108 13.14 -0.24 3.33
CA LEU A 108 13.59 1.16 3.46
C LEU A 108 13.95 1.78 2.09
N LEU A 109 14.22 0.97 1.06
CA LEU A 109 14.47 1.46 -0.30
C LEU A 109 13.25 2.18 -0.91
N SER A 110 12.04 1.98 -0.36
CA SER A 110 10.85 2.71 -0.78
C SER A 110 10.75 4.13 -0.20
N LEU A 111 11.59 4.48 0.79
CA LEU A 111 11.54 5.76 1.52
C LEU A 111 11.55 7.00 0.60
N PRO A 112 12.36 7.07 -0.48
CA PRO A 112 12.32 8.23 -1.38
C PRO A 112 10.93 8.49 -1.99
N LEU A 113 10.13 7.45 -2.22
CA LEU A 113 8.77 7.58 -2.73
C LEU A 113 7.82 8.11 -1.65
N ALA A 114 7.91 7.61 -0.42
CA ALA A 114 7.12 8.13 0.69
C ALA A 114 7.46 9.61 1.00
N LEU A 115 8.75 9.97 0.96
CA LEU A 115 9.19 11.35 1.13
C LEU A 115 8.70 12.26 0.00
N LYS A 116 8.65 11.75 -1.24
CA LYS A 116 7.98 12.45 -2.35
C LYS A 116 6.51 12.72 -1.98
N GLY A 117 5.79 11.72 -1.48
CA GLY A 117 4.40 11.89 -1.04
C GLY A 117 4.23 12.96 0.03
N VAL A 118 5.09 12.94 1.06
CA VAL A 118 5.11 13.97 2.12
C VAL A 118 5.38 15.36 1.56
N ARG A 119 6.33 15.49 0.62
CA ARG A 119 6.66 16.77 -0.01
C ARG A 119 5.46 17.36 -0.77
N TYR A 120 4.78 16.53 -1.57
CA TYR A 120 3.59 17.00 -2.31
C TYR A 120 2.41 17.29 -1.39
N ALA A 121 2.16 16.46 -0.37
CA ALA A 121 1.11 16.72 0.61
C ALA A 121 1.33 18.06 1.34
N ARG A 122 2.57 18.35 1.78
CA ARG A 122 2.92 19.63 2.42
C ARG A 122 2.76 20.83 1.49
N ALA A 123 3.15 20.70 0.22
CA ALA A 123 3.14 21.81 -0.73
C ALA A 123 1.75 22.10 -1.30
N TYR A 124 0.88 21.08 -1.41
CA TYR A 124 -0.32 21.15 -2.24
C TYR A 124 -1.60 20.67 -1.53
N TYR A 125 -1.63 20.58 -0.20
CA TYR A 125 -2.80 20.11 0.56
C TYR A 125 -4.12 20.82 0.21
N GLU A 126 -4.07 22.07 -0.27
CA GLU A 126 -5.27 22.82 -0.69
C GLU A 126 -5.68 22.63 -2.15
N ARG A 127 -4.83 21.98 -2.96
CA ARG A 127 -4.95 21.91 -4.43
C ARG A 127 -5.15 20.46 -4.88
N PRO A 128 -6.40 19.96 -4.96
CA PRO A 128 -6.72 18.56 -5.25
C PRO A 128 -5.99 17.97 -6.46
N PHE A 129 -5.93 18.70 -7.58
CA PHE A 129 -5.26 18.24 -8.80
C PHE A 129 -3.74 18.09 -8.64
N GLU A 130 -3.11 18.95 -7.83
CA GLU A 130 -1.66 18.94 -7.59
C GLU A 130 -1.25 17.87 -6.54
N LEU A 131 -2.22 17.21 -5.89
CA LEU A 131 -2.01 16.10 -4.94
C LEU A 131 -1.97 14.72 -5.61
N ALA A 132 -2.27 14.59 -6.90
CA ALA A 132 -2.16 13.32 -7.60
C ALA A 132 -0.77 12.66 -7.45
N PRO A 133 0.37 13.39 -7.52
CA PRO A 133 1.68 12.81 -7.27
C PRO A 133 1.86 12.30 -5.83
N ALA A 134 1.20 12.90 -4.84
CA ALA A 134 1.24 12.43 -3.46
C ALA A 134 0.62 11.03 -3.38
N ASN A 135 -0.64 10.89 -3.81
CA ASN A 135 -1.37 9.63 -3.90
C ASN A 135 -0.57 8.53 -4.62
N VAL A 136 -0.10 8.81 -5.84
CA VAL A 136 0.66 7.84 -6.63
C VAL A 136 1.93 7.40 -5.90
N SER A 137 2.68 8.34 -5.32
CA SER A 137 3.92 8.01 -4.63
C SER A 137 3.69 7.17 -3.36
N THR A 138 2.59 7.40 -2.63
CA THR A 138 2.19 6.62 -1.46
C THR A 138 1.76 5.21 -1.83
N ILE A 139 0.97 5.07 -2.91
CA ILE A 139 0.59 3.76 -3.46
C ILE A 139 1.83 2.99 -3.91
N MET A 140 2.74 3.65 -4.62
CA MET A 140 4.00 3.01 -5.04
C MET A 140 4.86 2.63 -3.84
N ALA A 141 4.94 3.46 -2.80
CA ALA A 141 5.65 3.14 -1.57
C ALA A 141 5.03 1.90 -0.88
N HIS A 142 3.69 1.80 -0.81
CA HIS A 142 2.98 0.63 -0.30
C HIS A 142 3.35 -0.64 -1.08
N LEU A 143 3.17 -0.63 -2.40
CA LEU A 143 3.41 -1.78 -3.27
C LEU A 143 4.88 -2.24 -3.23
N ILE A 144 5.81 -1.29 -3.34
CA ILE A 144 7.26 -1.58 -3.34
C ILE A 144 7.70 -2.09 -1.97
N THR A 145 7.22 -1.50 -0.87
CA THR A 145 7.55 -2.00 0.47
C THR A 145 7.04 -3.43 0.68
N GLY A 146 5.80 -3.72 0.28
CA GLY A 146 5.26 -5.08 0.35
C GLY A 146 6.07 -6.08 -0.47
N ALA A 147 6.42 -5.74 -1.71
CA ALA A 147 7.25 -6.58 -2.56
C ALA A 147 8.66 -6.82 -1.96
N LEU A 148 9.28 -5.78 -1.40
CA LEU A 148 10.60 -5.87 -0.78
C LEU A 148 10.57 -6.66 0.54
N LEU A 149 9.49 -6.59 1.32
CA LEU A 149 9.29 -7.45 2.49
C LEU A 149 9.20 -8.92 2.07
N VAL A 150 8.38 -9.24 1.08
CA VAL A 150 8.30 -10.61 0.53
C VAL A 150 9.67 -11.09 0.06
N ALA A 151 10.38 -10.26 -0.71
CA ALA A 151 11.72 -10.59 -1.17
C ALA A 151 12.71 -10.78 -0.01
N GLY A 152 12.65 -9.95 1.03
CA GLY A 152 13.51 -10.03 2.20
C GLY A 152 13.33 -11.33 2.99
N TYR A 153 12.09 -11.69 3.34
CA TYR A 153 11.80 -12.96 4.03
C TYR A 153 12.15 -14.18 3.18
N THR A 154 11.91 -14.09 1.87
CA THR A 154 12.28 -15.17 0.94
C THR A 154 13.80 -15.32 0.83
N LEU A 155 14.53 -14.19 0.79
CA LEU A 155 15.99 -14.17 0.76
C LEU A 155 16.58 -14.78 2.02
N GLU A 156 16.03 -14.45 3.19
CA GLU A 156 16.44 -15.04 4.45
C GLU A 156 16.25 -16.56 4.45
N ARG A 157 15.08 -17.03 4.00
CA ARG A 157 14.71 -18.45 4.09
C ARG A 157 15.41 -19.31 3.03
N LEU A 158 15.52 -18.83 1.81
CA LEU A 158 15.96 -19.61 0.64
C LEU A 158 17.33 -19.21 0.11
N GLY A 159 17.91 -18.12 0.61
CA GLY A 159 19.13 -17.51 0.07
C GLY A 159 18.93 -16.92 -1.32
N LEU A 160 19.97 -16.27 -1.85
CA LEU A 160 19.91 -15.57 -3.13
C LEU A 160 19.58 -16.52 -4.31
N ARG A 161 20.15 -17.74 -4.29
CA ARG A 161 19.88 -18.73 -5.34
C ARG A 161 18.42 -19.19 -5.34
N GLY A 162 17.83 -19.41 -4.15
CA GLY A 162 16.43 -19.78 -4.03
C GLY A 162 15.50 -18.64 -4.44
N LEU A 163 15.81 -17.39 -4.05
CA LEU A 163 15.06 -16.21 -4.48
C LEU A 163 15.06 -16.06 -6.01
N LEU A 164 16.24 -16.18 -6.65
CA LEU A 164 16.34 -16.10 -8.12
C LEU A 164 15.63 -17.26 -8.82
N GLY A 165 15.57 -18.43 -8.18
CA GLY A 165 14.81 -19.59 -8.67
C GLY A 165 13.29 -19.36 -8.74
N LEU A 166 12.75 -18.33 -8.07
CA LEU A 166 11.33 -17.97 -8.12
C LEU A 166 10.99 -16.99 -9.26
N LEU A 167 11.99 -16.39 -9.92
CA LEU A 167 11.76 -15.45 -11.04
C LEU A 167 10.90 -16.04 -12.18
N PRO A 168 11.05 -17.32 -12.58
CA PRO A 168 10.20 -17.92 -13.61
C PRO A 168 8.72 -17.95 -13.23
N LEU A 169 8.39 -18.10 -11.94
CA LEU A 169 7.00 -18.07 -11.46
C LEU A 169 6.39 -16.68 -11.63
N GLY A 170 7.14 -15.63 -11.29
CA GLY A 170 6.73 -14.24 -11.53
C GLY A 170 6.53 -13.94 -13.02
N GLY A 171 7.42 -14.45 -13.87
CA GLY A 171 7.28 -14.36 -15.33
C GLY A 171 6.01 -15.03 -15.85
N ALA A 172 5.70 -16.23 -15.37
CA ALA A 172 4.48 -16.95 -15.75
C ALA A 172 3.22 -16.20 -15.32
N THR A 173 3.17 -15.66 -14.11
CA THR A 173 2.04 -14.83 -13.65
C THR A 173 1.90 -13.55 -14.48
N GLY A 174 3.01 -12.88 -14.81
CA GLY A 174 3.00 -11.70 -15.68
C GLY A 174 2.46 -12.00 -17.08
N LEU A 175 2.85 -13.14 -17.67
CA LEU A 175 2.34 -13.61 -18.95
C LEU A 175 0.84 -13.92 -18.90
N ILE A 176 0.35 -14.55 -17.83
CA ILE A 176 -1.08 -14.82 -17.64
C ILE A 176 -1.88 -13.52 -17.53
N ILE A 177 -1.40 -12.55 -16.75
CA ILE A 177 -2.06 -11.24 -16.61
C ILE A 177 -2.07 -10.49 -17.94
N TRP A 178 -0.94 -10.46 -18.65
CA TRP A 178 -0.83 -9.84 -19.96
C TRP A 178 -1.78 -10.51 -20.98
N TRP A 179 -1.84 -11.83 -20.97
CA TRP A 179 -2.75 -12.61 -21.82
C TRP A 179 -4.21 -12.30 -21.50
N LEU A 180 -4.60 -12.31 -20.22
CA LEU A 180 -5.95 -11.96 -19.77
C LEU A 180 -6.34 -10.55 -20.20
N HIS A 181 -5.44 -9.57 -20.00
CA HIS A 181 -5.66 -8.19 -20.43
C HIS A 181 -5.90 -8.10 -21.94
N ARG A 182 -5.02 -8.71 -22.75
CA ARG A 182 -5.19 -8.77 -24.21
C ARG A 182 -6.49 -9.47 -24.62
N HIS A 183 -6.85 -10.55 -23.95
CA HIS A 183 -8.06 -11.31 -24.24
C HIS A 183 -9.31 -10.47 -23.98
N ILE A 184 -9.39 -9.80 -22.82
CA ILE A 184 -10.50 -8.91 -22.46
C ILE A 184 -10.62 -7.73 -23.42
N GLU A 185 -9.49 -7.10 -23.78
CA GLU A 185 -9.50 -6.00 -24.76
C GLU A 185 -9.94 -6.46 -26.16
N GLY A 186 -9.55 -7.68 -26.57
CA GLY A 186 -10.05 -8.30 -27.80
C GLY A 186 -11.57 -8.51 -27.79
N GLN A 187 -12.12 -9.01 -26.68
CA GLN A 187 -13.57 -9.18 -26.51
C GLN A 187 -14.32 -7.85 -26.58
N LYS A 188 -13.82 -6.81 -25.89
CA LYS A 188 -14.43 -5.46 -25.94
C LYS A 188 -14.50 -4.90 -27.36
N ARG A 189 -13.42 -5.02 -28.13
CA ARG A 189 -13.39 -4.55 -29.53
C ARG A 189 -14.41 -5.27 -30.39
N ALA A 190 -14.48 -6.60 -30.29
CA ALA A 190 -15.45 -7.40 -31.03
C ALA A 190 -16.91 -7.01 -30.68
N PHE A 191 -17.21 -6.75 -29.41
CA PHE A 191 -18.53 -6.26 -28.99
C PHE A 191 -18.85 -4.86 -29.53
N THR A 192 -17.89 -3.93 -29.54
CA THR A 192 -18.08 -2.58 -30.10
C THR A 192 -18.33 -2.64 -31.60
N GLU A 193 -17.53 -3.41 -32.34
CA GLU A 193 -17.72 -3.62 -33.79
C GLU A 193 -19.06 -4.28 -34.12
N LEU A 194 -19.51 -5.24 -33.31
CA LEU A 194 -20.82 -5.86 -33.46
C LEU A 194 -21.93 -4.82 -33.23
N ARG A 195 -21.83 -4.00 -32.19
CA ARG A 195 -22.80 -2.94 -31.88
C ARG A 195 -22.91 -1.92 -33.02
N GLU A 196 -21.79 -1.48 -33.59
CA GLU A 196 -21.76 -0.56 -34.74
C GLU A 196 -22.35 -1.18 -36.02
N ARG A 197 -22.27 -2.50 -36.19
CA ARG A 197 -22.88 -3.21 -37.33
C ARG A 197 -24.40 -3.39 -37.21
N ILE A 198 -24.94 -3.35 -35.99
CA ILE A 198 -26.38 -3.57 -35.72
C ILE A 198 -27.13 -2.24 -35.56
N SER A 199 -26.41 -1.11 -35.41
CA SER A 199 -26.96 0.27 -35.42
C SER A 199 -26.98 0.87 -36.82
#